data_AF-A0A1D7VZM5-F1
#
_entry.id   AF-A0A1D7VZM5-F1
#
_cell.length_a   1.000
_cell.length_b   1.000
_cell.length_c   1.000
_cell.angle_alpha   90.00
_cell.angle_beta   90.00
_cell.angle_gamma   90.00
#
_symmetry.space_group_name_H-M   'P 1'
#
loop_
_entity.id
_entity.type
_entity.pdbx_description
1 polymer ?
#
loop_
_entity_poly.entity_id
_entity_poly.type
_entity_poly.pdbx_seq_one_letter_code
_entity_poly.pdbx_strand_id
1 'polypeptide(L)' 'MAAFPRGGLVEVVGQDAGVLATHGTVEALARAIRATASLDRTKVRAYAVEHHSLDRTVSDYEALYRRAATAVTGGLPV' A
#
# COMPACT_ATOMS: atom_id res chain seq x y z
N MET A 1 -0.74 11.18 5.02
CA MET A 1 0.46 10.95 5.87
C MET A 1 1.68 11.57 5.21
N ALA A 2 2.75 11.92 5.94
CA ALA A 2 4.02 12.35 5.35
C ALA A 2 5.13 11.34 5.69
N ALA A 3 6.01 11.05 4.73
CA ALA A 3 7.08 10.06 4.94
C ALA A 3 8.33 10.34 4.09
N PHE A 4 9.45 9.72 4.46
CA PHE A 4 10.62 9.67 3.59
C PHE A 4 10.42 8.68 2.44
N PRO A 5 11.06 8.91 1.28
CA PRO A 5 10.96 8.03 0.13
C PRO A 5 11.87 6.80 0.31
N ARG A 6 11.50 5.89 1.21
CA ARG A 6 12.29 4.67 1.52
C ARG A 6 11.40 3.44 1.65
N GLY A 7 11.83 2.34 1.01
CA GLY A 7 11.16 1.04 1.09
C GLY A 7 9.68 1.11 0.70
N GLY A 8 8.87 0.23 1.30
CA GLY A 8 7.45 0.12 1.00
C GLY A 8 6.60 1.37 1.30
N LEU A 9 7.15 2.38 1.99
CA LEU A 9 6.44 3.65 2.16
C LEU A 9 6.24 4.38 0.83
N VAL A 10 7.11 4.18 -0.16
CA VAL A 10 6.92 4.76 -1.49
C VAL A 10 5.66 4.21 -2.15
N GLU A 11 5.44 2.91 -1.99
CA GLU A 11 4.30 2.18 -2.55
C GLU A 11 2.99 2.51 -1.83
N VAL A 12 3.04 2.67 -0.50
CA VAL A 12 1.84 2.93 0.31
C VAL A 12 1.44 4.41 0.33
N VAL A 13 2.41 5.32 0.49
CA VAL A 13 2.14 6.76 0.72
C VAL A 13 2.05 7.54 -0.59
N GLY A 14 2.79 7.12 -1.63
CA GLY A 14 2.91 7.86 -2.89
C GLY A 14 1.68 7.80 -3.81
N GLN A 15 0.74 6.90 -3.54
CA GLN A 15 -0.50 6.70 -4.31
C GLN A 15 -1.69 7.33 -3.58
N ASP A 16 -1.69 8.65 -3.42
CA ASP A 16 -2.82 9.45 -2.90
C ASP A 16 -3.13 9.36 -1.38
N ALA A 17 -2.49 8.47 -0.64
CA ALA A 17 -2.64 8.37 0.83
C ALA A 17 -1.79 9.39 1.61
N GLY A 18 -0.90 10.11 0.93
CA GLY A 18 0.02 11.04 1.57
C GLY A 18 1.00 11.74 0.63
N VAL A 19 2.03 12.35 1.23
CA VAL A 19 3.07 13.09 0.53
C VAL A 19 4.43 12.56 0.96
N LEU A 20 5.26 12.19 -0.02
CA LEU A 20 6.65 11.83 0.25
C LEU A 20 7.53 13.08 0.28
N ALA A 21 8.48 13.12 1.22
CA ALA A 21 9.55 14.10 1.20
C ALA A 21 10.39 13.95 -0.08
N THR A 22 10.83 15.07 -0.65
CA THR A 22 11.65 15.03 -1.88
C THR A 22 13.01 14.36 -1.65
N HIS A 23 13.56 14.48 -0.44
CA HIS A 23 14.84 13.92 -0.02
C HIS A 23 14.75 13.40 1.42
N GLY A 24 15.79 12.68 1.85
CA GLY A 24 15.91 12.15 3.20
C GLY A 24 16.26 13.17 4.30
N THR A 25 15.92 14.45 4.15
CA THR A 25 16.25 15.51 5.13
C THR A 25 15.04 15.97 5.94
N VAL A 26 15.28 16.47 7.14
CA VAL A 26 14.22 16.94 8.05
C VAL A 26 13.42 18.08 7.43
N GLU A 27 14.07 19.00 6.70
CA GLU A 27 13.43 20.14 6.04
C GLU A 27 12.49 19.67 4.92
N ALA A 28 12.90 18.64 4.18
CA ALA A 28 12.05 18.04 3.15
C ALA A 28 10.84 17.35 3.76
N LEU A 29 11.00 16.65 4.90
CA LEU A 29 9.88 16.05 5.63
C LEU A 29 8.94 17.11 6.22
N ALA A 30 9.46 18.19 6.78
CA ALA A 30 8.65 19.28 7.31
C ALA A 30 7.77 19.93 6.22
N ARG A 31 8.29 20.08 5.00
CA ARG A 31 7.49 20.51 3.85
C ARG A 31 6.40 19.50 3.49
N ALA A 32 6.74 18.22 3.45
CA ALA A 32 5.77 17.16 3.17
C ALA A 32 4.64 17.10 4.21
N ILE A 33 4.97 17.24 5.51
CA ILE A 33 3.97 17.31 6.59
C ILE A 33 2.96 18.44 6.35
N ARG A 34 3.44 19.64 6.01
CA ARG A 34 2.56 20.78 5.72
C ARG A 34 1.69 20.53 4.48
N ALA A 35 2.26 19.99 3.41
CA ALA A 35 1.51 19.64 2.20
C ALA A 35 0.46 18.57 2.46
N THR A 36 0.72 17.64 3.39
CA THR A 36 -0.23 16.57 3.73
C THR A 36 -1.47 17.11 4.46
N ALA A 37 -1.36 18.25 5.14
CA ALA A 37 -2.47 18.82 5.90
C ALA A 37 -3.64 19.28 5.01
N SER A 38 -3.41 19.51 3.71
CA SER A 38 -4.47 19.86 2.75
C SER A 38 -5.15 18.64 2.11
N LEU A 39 -4.71 17.42 2.41
CA LEU A 39 -5.33 16.22 1.83
C LEU A 39 -6.71 15.96 2.42
N ASP A 40 -7.63 15.56 1.55
CA ASP A 40 -8.95 15.08 1.93
C ASP A 40 -8.83 13.75 2.70
N ARG A 41 -9.13 13.79 4.00
CA ARG A 41 -9.02 12.63 4.90
C ARG A 41 -10.00 11.51 4.54
N THR A 42 -11.12 11.84 3.90
CA THR A 42 -12.10 10.85 3.44
C THR A 42 -11.54 10.05 2.27
N LYS A 43 -10.91 10.72 1.29
CA LYS A 43 -10.25 10.05 0.16
C LYS A 43 -9.09 9.18 0.62
N VAL A 44 -8.26 9.67 1.54
CA VAL A 44 -7.17 8.87 2.12
C VAL A 44 -7.70 7.63 2.83
N ARG A 45 -8.82 7.75 3.55
CA ARG A 45 -9.46 6.59 4.21
C ARG A 45 -10.01 5.60 3.19
N ALA A 46 -10.70 6.07 2.16
CA ALA A 46 -11.24 5.22 1.10
C ALA A 46 -10.12 4.40 0.44
N TYR A 47 -9.03 5.07 0.04
CA TYR A 47 -7.85 4.40 -0.52
C TYR A 47 -7.29 3.33 0.41
N ALA A 48 -7.13 3.64 1.70
CA ALA A 48 -6.60 2.67 2.66
C ALA A 48 -7.50 1.43 2.81
N VAL A 49 -8.83 1.61 2.81
CA VAL A 49 -9.79 0.49 2.88
C VAL A 49 -9.77 -0.33 1.60
N GLU A 50 -9.70 0.34 0.45
CA GLU A 50 -9.70 -0.32 -0.86
C GLU A 50 -8.41 -1.12 -1.10
N HIS A 51 -7.25 -0.62 -0.67
CA HIS A 51 -5.95 -1.20 -1.01
C HIS A 51 -5.24 -1.96 0.11
N HIS A 52 -5.58 -1.68 1.38
CA HIS A 52 -4.85 -2.19 2.54
C HIS A 52 -5.77 -2.79 3.61
N SER A 53 -6.98 -3.23 3.23
CA SER A 53 -7.87 -3.96 4.14
C SER A 53 -7.45 -5.42 4.34
N LEU A 54 -7.85 -5.97 5.49
CA LEU A 54 -7.73 -7.39 5.77
C LEU A 54 -8.55 -8.22 4.79
N ASP A 55 -9.77 -7.79 4.45
CA ASP A 55 -10.64 -8.48 3.49
C ASP A 55 -9.96 -8.67 2.13
N ARG A 56 -9.32 -7.61 1.61
CA ARG A 56 -8.54 -7.70 0.37
C ARG A 56 -7.35 -8.64 0.51
N THR A 57 -6.58 -8.49 1.59
CA THR A 57 -5.41 -9.31 1.86
C THR A 57 -5.78 -10.79 1.90
N VAL A 58 -6.81 -11.16 2.66
CA VAL A 58 -7.30 -12.54 2.77
C VAL A 58 -7.76 -13.06 1.41
N SER A 59 -8.56 -12.27 0.67
CA SER A 59 -9.04 -12.65 -0.66
C SER A 59 -7.89 -12.93 -1.63
N ASP A 60 -6.83 -12.10 -1.60
CA ASP A 60 -5.64 -12.27 -2.44
C ASP A 60 -4.87 -13.54 -2.08
N TYR A 61 -4.71 -13.84 -0.79
CA TYR A 61 -4.09 -15.08 -0.31
C TYR A 61 -4.92 -16.32 -0.68
N GLU A 62 -6.24 -16.29 -0.50
CA GLU A 62 -7.13 -17.38 -0.89
C GLU A 62 -7.08 -17.66 -2.39
N ALA A 63 -7.02 -16.61 -3.22
CA ALA A 63 -6.84 -16.74 -4.66
C ALA A 63 -5.49 -17.39 -4.99
N LEU A 64 -4.41 -16.97 -4.32
CA LEU A 64 -3.09 -17.58 -4.48
C LEU A 64 -3.09 -19.06 -4.08
N TYR A 65 -3.69 -19.40 -2.95
CA TYR A 65 -3.77 -20.78 -2.48
C TYR A 65 -4.61 -21.67 -3.39
N ARG A 66 -5.73 -21.18 -3.92
CA ARG A 66 -6.49 -21.92 -4.93
C ARG A 66 -5.65 -22.22 -6.17
N ARG A 67 -4.90 -21.23 -6.68
CA ARG A 67 -4.00 -21.43 -7.82
C ARG A 67 -2.91 -22.45 -7.52
N ALA A 68 -2.28 -22.36 -6.36
CA ALA A 68 -1.24 -23.30 -5.94
C ALA A 68 -1.79 -24.72 -5.80
N ALA A 69 -2.96 -24.90 -5.18
CA ALA A 69 -3.62 -26.20 -5.04
C ALA A 69 -3.94 -26.82 -6.41
N THR A 70 -4.51 -26.05 -7.34
CA THR A 70 -4.79 -26.55 -8.70
C THR A 70 -3.51 -26.95 -9.46
N ALA A 71 -2.41 -26.23 -9.27
CA ALA A 71 -1.14 -26.55 -9.91
C ALA A 71 -0.54 -27.86 -9.36
N VAL A 72 -0.66 -28.11 -8.06
CA VAL A 72 -0.21 -29.36 -7.43
C VAL A 72 -1.05 -30.54 -7.90
N THR A 73 -2.38 -30.40 -7.92
CA THR A 73 -3.28 -31.49 -8.34
C THR A 73 -3.19 -31.78 -9.84
N GLY A 74 -2.90 -30.79 -10.68
CA GLY A 74 -2.69 -30.96 -12.12
C GLY A 74 -1.30 -31.52 -12.51
N GLY A 75 -0.37 -31.65 -11.56
CA GLY A 75 1.01 -32.09 -11.79
C GLY A 75 1.36 -33.48 -11.23
N LEU A 76 0.44 -34.15 -10.52
CA LEU A 76 0.65 -35.50 -10.05
C LEU A 76 0.08 -36.52 -11.07
N PRO A 77 0.89 -37.39 -11.67
CA PRO A 77 0.37 -38.55 -12.37
C PRO A 77 -0.25 -39.48 -11.31
N VAL A 78 -1.54 -39.78 -11.46
CA VAL A 78 -2.19 -40.94 -10.82
C VAL A 78 -1.64 -42.23 -11.41
#